data_AF-A0A640VWI8-F1
#
_entry.id   AF-A0A640VWI8-F1
#
_cell.length_a   1.000
_cell.length_b   1.000
_cell.length_c   1.000
_cell.angle_alpha   90.00
_cell.angle_beta   90.00
_cell.angle_gamma   90.00
#
_symmetry.space_group_name_H-M   'P 1'
#
loop_
_entity.id
_entity.type
_entity.pdbx_description
1 polymer ?
#
loop_
_entity_poly.entity_id
_entity_poly.type
_entity_poly.pdbx_seq_one_letter_code
_entity_poly.pdbx_strand_id
1 'polypeptide(L)'
;MNRGRKGFSLLEVLVAFAIMALVFAALLPGQSDLLARAHRSNDHLLANDILASLAALERVPGATVTNAALSLPQGWEITRTATPTIIQGVSGTTIELSIHGPYGRQLEDRTLWRPAQ
;
A
#
# COMPACT_ATOMS: atom_id res chain seq x y z
N MET A 1 25.39 49.76 -39.23
CA MET A 1 25.13 49.19 -37.88
C MET A 1 24.95 47.68 -38.00
N ASN A 2 26.04 46.91 -38.04
CA ASN A 2 25.93 45.44 -38.01
C ASN A 2 25.97 44.96 -36.56
N ARG A 3 24.81 44.53 -36.07
CA ARG A 3 24.64 43.91 -34.76
C ARG A 3 25.36 42.56 -34.78
N GLY A 4 26.40 42.41 -33.96
CA GLY A 4 27.20 41.20 -33.87
C GLY A 4 26.34 40.00 -33.48
N ARG A 5 26.11 39.09 -34.42
CA ARG A 5 25.57 37.76 -34.15
C ARG A 5 26.66 36.94 -33.45
N LYS A 6 26.63 36.93 -32.11
CA LYS A 6 27.43 36.00 -31.30
C LYS A 6 26.81 34.61 -31.43
N GLY A 7 27.43 33.74 -32.21
CA GLY A 7 27.12 32.31 -32.20
C GLY A 7 27.56 31.72 -30.88
N PHE A 8 26.71 30.89 -30.27
CA PHE A 8 27.08 30.13 -29.07
C PHE A 8 28.28 29.23 -29.38
N SER A 9 29.27 29.25 -28.50
CA SER A 9 30.41 28.32 -28.61
C SER A 9 29.92 26.90 -28.32
N LEU A 10 30.42 25.91 -29.05
CA LEU A 10 30.10 24.49 -28.82
C LEU A 10 30.43 24.05 -27.38
N LEU A 11 31.47 24.64 -26.80
CA LEU A 11 31.83 24.44 -25.39
C LEU A 11 30.75 24.95 -24.44
N GLU A 12 30.12 26.09 -24.75
CA GLU A 12 29.09 26.70 -23.92
C GLU A 12 27.81 25.84 -23.90
N VAL A 13 27.46 25.23 -25.03
CA VAL A 13 26.34 24.28 -25.12
C VAL A 13 26.62 23.01 -24.32
N LEU A 14 27.85 22.47 -24.39
CA LEU A 14 28.26 21.31 -23.60
C LEU A 14 28.21 21.57 -22.10
N VAL A 15 28.69 22.75 -21.67
CA VAL A 15 28.63 23.15 -20.26
C VAL A 15 27.18 23.30 -19.79
N ALA A 16 26.33 23.96 -20.59
CA ALA A 16 24.91 24.07 -20.27
C ALA A 16 24.23 22.70 -20.18
N PHE A 17 24.54 21.78 -21.09
CA PHE A 17 24.03 20.41 -21.05
C PHE A 17 24.51 19.65 -19.81
N ALA A 18 25.78 19.76 -19.45
CA ALA A 18 26.33 19.11 -18.25
C ALA A 18 25.66 19.61 -16.96
N ILE A 19 25.43 20.93 -16.86
CA ILE A 19 24.71 21.53 -15.73
C ILE A 19 23.28 20.98 -15.68
N MET A 20 22.55 20.96 -16.80
CA MET A 20 21.18 20.42 -16.85
C MET A 20 21.12 18.93 -16.48
N ALA A 21 22.07 18.12 -16.96
CA ALA A 21 22.15 16.70 -16.62
C ALA A 21 22.38 16.49 -15.11
N LEU A 22 23.23 17.32 -14.50
CA LEU A 22 23.52 17.27 -13.06
C LEU A 22 22.29 17.69 -12.23
N VAL A 23 21.54 18.70 -12.69
CA VAL A 23 20.26 19.09 -12.07
C VAL A 23 19.23 17.96 -12.15
N PHE A 24 19.08 17.31 -13.31
CA PHE A 24 18.17 16.16 -13.44
C PHE A 24 18.57 14.99 -12.56
N ALA A 25 19.87 14.68 -12.49
CA ALA A 25 20.39 13.62 -11.63
C ALA A 25 20.08 13.88 -10.13
N ALA A 26 20.09 15.15 -9.71
CA ALA A 26 19.75 15.51 -8.34
C ALA A 26 18.24 15.43 -8.02
N LEU A 27 17.37 15.67 -9.01
CA LEU A 27 15.91 15.74 -8.81
C LEU A 27 15.19 14.40 -8.90
N LEU A 28 15.67 13.48 -9.74
CA LEU A 28 15.02 12.19 -9.98
C LEU A 28 14.87 11.30 -8.73
N PRO A 29 15.87 11.20 -7.82
CA PRO A 29 15.76 10.34 -6.64
C PRO A 29 14.66 10.78 -5.67
N GLY A 30 14.40 12.10 -5.57
CA GLY A 30 13.36 12.62 -4.67
C GLY A 30 11.95 12.24 -5.12
N GLN A 31 11.71 12.22 -6.43
CA GLN A 31 10.40 11.88 -6.98
C GLN A 31 10.08 10.39 -6.86
N SER A 32 11.07 9.51 -7.02
CA SER A 32 10.87 8.07 -6.88
C SER A 32 10.53 7.67 -5.43
N ASP A 33 11.15 8.31 -4.43
CA ASP A 33 10.82 8.05 -3.03
C ASP A 33 9.40 8.55 -2.68
N LEU A 34 9.01 9.73 -3.16
CA LEU A 34 7.63 10.23 -2.96
C LEU A 34 6.59 9.29 -3.58
N LEU A 35 6.84 8.81 -4.80
CA LEU A 35 5.96 7.86 -5.47
C LEU A 35 5.90 6.53 -4.70
N ALA A 36 7.04 6.01 -4.24
CA ALA A 36 7.10 4.79 -3.43
C ALA A 36 6.36 4.95 -2.09
N ARG A 37 6.43 6.11 -1.45
CA ARG A 37 5.66 6.40 -0.23
C ARG A 37 4.17 6.49 -0.52
N ALA A 38 3.77 7.13 -1.62
CA ALA A 38 2.38 7.23 -2.03
C ALA A 38 1.77 5.85 -2.28
N HIS A 39 2.48 4.97 -3.01
CA HIS A 39 2.05 3.58 -3.21
C HIS A 39 1.88 2.83 -1.90
N ARG A 40 2.89 2.90 -1.01
CA ARG A 40 2.80 2.26 0.31
C ARG A 40 1.60 2.77 1.12
N SER A 41 1.37 4.08 1.14
CA SER A 41 0.23 4.67 1.84
C SER A 41 -1.09 4.19 1.25
N ASN A 42 -1.20 4.12 -0.08
CA ASN A 42 -2.39 3.62 -0.75
C ASN A 42 -2.64 2.14 -0.43
N ASP A 43 -1.59 1.33 -0.36
CA ASP A 43 -1.70 -0.09 0.02
C ASP A 43 -2.26 -0.24 1.44
N HIS A 44 -1.75 0.53 2.42
CA HIS A 44 -2.28 0.49 3.78
C HIS A 44 -3.75 0.94 3.86
N LEU A 45 -4.14 1.96 3.10
CA LEU A 45 -5.54 2.42 3.07
C LEU A 45 -6.48 1.34 2.52
N LEU A 46 -6.12 0.71 1.40
CA LEU A 46 -6.90 -0.38 0.81
C LEU A 46 -6.95 -1.60 1.74
N ALA A 47 -5.83 -1.97 2.36
CA ALA A 47 -5.75 -3.06 3.31
C ALA A 47 -6.70 -2.85 4.50
N ASN A 48 -6.70 -1.65 5.06
CA ASN A 48 -7.57 -1.30 6.17
C ASN A 48 -9.06 -1.29 5.78
N ASP A 49 -9.40 -0.81 4.58
CA ASP A 49 -10.79 -0.82 4.08
C ASP A 49 -11.31 -2.25 3.86
N ILE A 50 -10.47 -3.12 3.30
CA ILE A 50 -10.74 -4.54 3.12
C ILE A 50 -10.97 -5.23 4.48
N LEU A 51 -10.06 -5.04 5.44
CA LEU A 51 -10.19 -5.63 6.78
C LEU A 51 -11.40 -5.07 7.54
N ALA A 52 -11.77 -3.80 7.33
CA ALA A 52 -12.97 -3.22 7.90
C ALA A 52 -14.24 -3.85 7.33
N SER A 53 -14.29 -4.03 6.01
CA SER A 53 -15.39 -4.69 5.33
C SER A 53 -15.54 -6.15 5.77
N LEU A 54 -14.43 -6.88 5.89
CA LEU A 54 -14.39 -8.24 6.42
C LEU A 54 -14.88 -8.31 7.87
N ALA A 55 -14.41 -7.40 8.72
CA ALA A 55 -14.84 -7.32 10.11
C ALA A 55 -16.34 -7.03 10.24
N ALA A 56 -16.90 -6.23 9.32
CA ALA A 56 -18.34 -5.97 9.27
C ALA A 56 -19.11 -7.22 8.83
N LEU A 57 -18.63 -7.96 7.84
CA LEU A 57 -19.25 -9.21 7.37
C LEU A 57 -19.25 -10.30 8.45
N GLU A 58 -18.20 -10.41 9.26
CA GLU A 58 -18.13 -11.37 10.38
C GLU A 58 -19.20 -11.15 11.46
N ARG A 59 -19.77 -9.94 11.52
CA ARG A 59 -20.87 -9.60 12.44
C ARG A 59 -22.23 -9.99 11.88
N VAL A 60 -22.34 -10.30 10.58
CA VAL A 60 -23.58 -10.71 9.95
C VAL A 60 -23.82 -12.20 10.22
N PRO A 61 -24.89 -12.59 10.94
CA PRO A 61 -25.18 -13.99 11.22
C PRO A 61 -25.39 -14.78 9.92
N GLY A 62 -24.72 -15.93 9.79
CA GLY A 62 -24.85 -16.81 8.62
C GLY A 62 -24.07 -16.35 7.37
N ALA A 63 -23.33 -15.24 7.44
CA ALA A 63 -22.44 -14.85 6.36
C ALA A 63 -21.20 -15.76 6.34
N THR A 64 -21.04 -16.52 5.25
CA THR A 64 -19.80 -17.26 4.99
C THR A 64 -18.85 -16.34 4.25
N VAL A 65 -17.87 -15.78 4.96
CA VAL A 65 -16.79 -15.03 4.33
C VAL A 65 -15.83 -16.02 3.67
N THR A 66 -15.87 -16.12 2.34
CA THR A 66 -14.85 -16.81 1.55
C THR A 66 -13.91 -15.81 0.92
N ASN A 67 -12.61 -16.15 0.84
CA ASN A 67 -11.59 -15.31 0.20
C ASN A 67 -11.93 -14.95 -1.26
N ALA A 68 -12.77 -15.76 -1.92
CA ALA A 68 -13.25 -15.54 -3.28
C ALA A 68 -14.27 -14.38 -3.42
N ALA A 69 -14.89 -13.93 -2.32
CA ALA A 69 -15.90 -12.88 -2.36
C ALA A 69 -15.32 -11.46 -2.44
N LEU A 70 -14.01 -11.29 -2.22
CA LEU A 70 -13.33 -10.00 -2.32
C LEU A 70 -12.41 -9.95 -3.52
N SER A 71 -12.57 -8.91 -4.33
CA SER A 71 -11.59 -8.58 -5.38
C SER A 71 -10.36 -8.00 -4.70
N LEU A 72 -9.36 -8.84 -4.50
CA LEU A 72 -8.05 -8.43 -4.00
C LEU A 72 -7.18 -7.91 -5.14
N PRO A 73 -6.34 -6.89 -4.89
CA PRO A 73 -5.26 -6.55 -5.80
C PRO A 73 -4.34 -7.77 -6.03
N GLN A 74 -3.69 -7.81 -7.20
CA GLN A 74 -2.86 -8.95 -7.57
C GLN A 74 -1.73 -9.16 -6.56
N GLY A 75 -1.57 -10.42 -6.12
CA GLY A 75 -0.53 -10.82 -5.17
C GLY A 75 -0.83 -10.48 -3.71
N TRP A 76 -2.04 -9.99 -3.40
CA TRP A 76 -2.48 -9.81 -2.03
C TRP A 76 -3.16 -11.07 -1.52
N GLU A 77 -2.94 -11.37 -0.25
CA GLU A 77 -3.47 -12.55 0.41
C GLU A 77 -4.07 -12.17 1.76
N ILE A 78 -5.22 -12.76 2.08
CA ILE A 78 -5.85 -12.63 3.40
C ILE A 78 -5.67 -13.95 4.13
N THR A 79 -5.12 -13.88 5.34
CA THR A 79 -5.14 -15.00 6.28
C THR A 79 -6.20 -14.73 7.33
N ARG A 80 -7.04 -15.73 7.56
CA ARG A 80 -8.11 -15.70 8.56
C ARG A 80 -7.94 -16.89 9.47
N THR A 81 -7.70 -16.62 10.76
CA THR A 81 -7.56 -17.65 11.79
C THR A 81 -8.67 -17.47 12.81
N ALA A 82 -9.49 -18.50 13.01
CA ALA A 82 -10.58 -18.49 13.97
C ALA A 82 -10.26 -19.46 15.10
N THR A 83 -10.08 -18.94 16.31
CA THR A 83 -9.68 -19.70 17.49
C THR A 83 -10.78 -19.65 18.53
N PRO A 84 -11.32 -20.79 19.01
CA PRO A 84 -12.25 -20.81 20.13
C PRO A 84 -11.60 -20.16 21.36
N THR A 85 -12.32 -19.27 22.05
CA THR A 85 -11.78 -18.55 23.21
C THR A 85 -12.88 -18.30 24.23
N ILE A 86 -12.54 -18.34 25.52
CA ILE A 86 -13.45 -17.97 26.61
C ILE A 86 -12.97 -16.63 27.18
N ILE A 87 -13.82 -15.61 27.13
CA ILE A 87 -13.53 -14.29 27.70
C ILE A 87 -14.58 -14.02 28.78
N GLN A 88 -14.13 -13.78 30.01
CA GLN A 88 -15.00 -13.51 31.16
C GLN A 88 -16.13 -14.56 31.36
N GLY A 89 -15.82 -15.84 31.11
CA GLY A 89 -16.78 -16.94 31.25
C GLY A 89 -17.75 -17.10 30.08
N VAL A 90 -17.69 -16.24 29.07
CA VAL A 90 -18.47 -16.36 27.84
C VAL A 90 -17.62 -17.07 26.78
N SER A 91 -18.09 -18.24 26.34
CA SER A 91 -17.51 -18.95 25.20
C SER A 91 -17.71 -18.14 23.93
N GLY A 92 -16.70 -18.10 23.07
CA GLY A 92 -16.74 -17.41 21.81
C GLY A 92 -15.63 -17.85 20.87
N THR A 93 -15.40 -17.07 19.83
CA THR A 93 -14.35 -17.26 18.84
C THR A 93 -13.61 -15.95 18.67
N THR A 94 -12.31 -15.99 18.82
CA THR A 94 -11.40 -14.91 18.42
C THR A 94 -11.06 -15.13 16.96
N ILE A 95 -11.27 -14.12 16.13
CA ILE A 95 -10.99 -14.14 14.70
C ILE A 95 -9.84 -13.16 14.47
N GLU A 96 -8.71 -13.67 14.03
CA GLU A 96 -7.57 -12.90 13.57
C GLU A 96 -7.65 -12.81 12.04
N LEU A 97 -7.61 -11.59 11.54
CA LEU A 97 -7.57 -11.26 10.13
C LEU A 97 -6.25 -10.55 9.86
N SER A 98 -5.45 -11.07 8.95
CA SER A 98 -4.22 -10.42 8.49
C SER A 98 -4.23 -10.33 6.97
N ILE A 99 -3.75 -9.20 6.46
CA ILE A 99 -3.64 -8.97 5.02
C ILE A 99 -2.18 -8.73 4.66
N HIS A 100 -1.73 -9.51 3.68
CA HIS A 100 -0.38 -9.48 3.16
C HIS A 100 -0.44 -8.93 1.74
N GLY A 101 0.41 -7.95 1.45
CA GLY A 101 0.64 -7.45 0.11
C GLY A 101 1.54 -8.39 -0.70
N PRO A 102 1.93 -7.97 -1.91
CA PRO A 102 2.82 -8.75 -2.75
C PRO A 102 4.14 -9.02 -2.01
N TYR A 103 4.71 -10.21 -2.26
CA TYR A 103 5.94 -10.70 -1.62
C TYR A 103 5.81 -10.98 -0.11
N GLY A 104 4.59 -11.18 0.39
CA GLY A 104 4.36 -11.57 1.79
C GLY A 104 4.57 -10.44 2.80
N ARG A 105 4.63 -9.19 2.35
CA ARG A 105 4.72 -8.04 3.26
C ARG A 105 3.40 -7.89 3.99
N GLN A 106 3.42 -8.07 5.31
CA GLN A 106 2.28 -7.78 6.16
C GLN A 106 1.92 -6.29 6.07
N LEU A 107 0.67 -5.99 5.71
CA LEU A 107 0.16 -4.63 5.58
C LEU A 107 -0.61 -4.22 6.83
N GLU A 108 -1.56 -5.05 7.25
CA GLU A 108 -2.44 -4.77 8.39
C GLU A 108 -2.94 -6.06 9.05
N ASP A 109 -3.19 -5.97 10.36
CA ASP A 109 -3.78 -7.03 11.17
C ASP A 109 -4.96 -6.51 11.99
N ARG A 110 -5.95 -7.36 12.22
CA ARG A 110 -7.08 -7.06 13.09
C ARG A 110 -7.56 -8.30 13.83
N THR A 111 -7.78 -8.13 15.12
CA THR A 111 -8.38 -9.16 15.98
C THR A 111 -9.81 -8.78 16.33
N LEU A 112 -10.72 -9.73 16.22
CA LEU A 112 -12.14 -9.58 16.49
C LEU A 112 -12.57 -10.67 17.47
N TRP A 113 -13.48 -10.36 18.39
CA TRP A 113 -14.09 -11.35 19.27
C TRP A 113 -15.57 -11.49 18.94
N ARG A 114 -16.03 -12.74 18.82
CA ARG A 114 -17.43 -13.10 18.59
C ARG A 114 -17.92 -14.06 19.67
N PRO A 115 -18.93 -13.71 20.48
CA PRO A 115 -19.50 -14.64 21.45
C PRO A 115 -20.19 -15.81 20.74
N ALA A 116 -20.18 -16.98 21.37
CA ALA A 116 -21.01 -18.10 20.97
C ALA A 116 -22.46 -17.74 21.31
N GLN A 117 -23.35 -17.84 20.32
CA GLN A 117 -24.79 -17.67 20.51
C GLN A 117 -25.40 -18.90 21.19
#